data_AF-A0A7C5Y6B3-F1
#
_entry.id   AF-A0A7C5Y6B3-F1
#
_cell.length_a   1.000
_cell.length_b   1.000
_cell.length_c   1.000
_cell.angle_alpha   90.00
_cell.angle_beta   90.00
_cell.angle_gamma   90.00
#
_symmetry.space_group_name_H-M   'P 1'
#
loop_
_entity.id
_entity.type
_entity.pdbx_description
1 polymer ?
#
loop_
_entity_poly.entity_id
_entity_poly.type
_entity_poly.pdbx_seq_one_letter_code
_entity_poly.pdbx_strand_id
1 'polypeptide(L)'
;MTLLARAWRELVETSTSRDAVLLARSVVSKFLVPGEITREVITHYTRKALRSGVWWRLKRELRALLLAVRFLAVVKSPLLKSILREVFTEIELSTLRGKAVFYGVLVALRQGLLEALGNIKKLTTLGVGYLNLPVMWRIFG
;
A
#
# COMPACT_ATOMS: atom_id res chain seq x y z
N MET A 1 2.32 8.84 19.94
CA MET A 1 1.88 7.49 19.50
C MET A 1 0.44 7.15 19.89
N THR A 2 -0.21 7.87 20.80
CA THR A 2 -1.55 7.56 21.34
C THR A 2 -2.73 7.99 20.46
N LEU A 3 -2.66 9.15 19.80
CA LEU A 3 -3.76 9.66 18.95
C LEU A 3 -4.01 8.79 17.71
N LEU A 4 -2.94 8.32 17.06
CA LEU A 4 -3.06 7.42 15.92
C LEU A 4 -3.67 6.09 16.34
N ALA A 5 -3.13 5.44 17.38
CA ALA A 5 -3.66 4.17 17.87
C ALA A 5 -5.13 4.24 18.30
N ARG A 6 -5.58 5.41 18.78
CA ARG A 6 -6.98 5.67 19.14
C ARG A 6 -7.87 5.83 17.90
N ALA A 7 -7.41 6.60 16.91
CA ALA A 7 -8.10 6.73 15.62
C ALA A 7 -8.23 5.37 14.90
N TRP A 8 -7.21 4.52 14.96
CA TRP A 8 -7.28 3.15 14.41
C TRP A 8 -8.24 2.24 15.18
N ARG A 9 -8.42 2.44 16.49
CA ARG A 9 -9.39 1.68 17.30
C ARG A 9 -10.83 2.02 16.93
N GLU A 10 -11.15 3.30 16.90
CA GLU A 10 -12.51 3.78 16.59
C GLU A 10 -12.95 3.35 15.18
N LEU A 11 -12.05 3.39 14.20
CA LEU A 11 -12.29 2.94 12.82
C LEU A 11 -12.51 1.42 12.69
N VAL A 12 -11.92 0.62 13.58
CA VAL A 12 -12.02 -0.85 13.54
C VAL A 12 -13.31 -1.33 14.19
N GLU A 13 -13.72 -0.70 15.28
CA GLU A 13 -15.00 -0.97 15.96
C GLU A 13 -16.21 -0.66 15.08
N THR A 14 -16.08 0.25 14.11
CA THR A 14 -17.12 0.57 13.11
C THR A 14 -16.97 -0.17 11.77
N SER A 15 -15.89 -0.92 11.56
CA SER A 15 -15.51 -1.38 10.21
C SER A 15 -16.39 -2.49 9.66
N THR A 16 -17.07 -2.20 8.55
CA THR A 16 -17.53 -3.24 7.62
C THR A 16 -16.32 -3.82 6.87
N SER A 17 -16.49 -4.97 6.18
CA SER A 17 -15.40 -5.59 5.38
C SER A 17 -14.73 -4.61 4.39
N ARG A 18 -15.46 -3.61 3.89
CA ARG A 18 -14.92 -2.58 2.99
C ARG A 18 -13.98 -1.61 3.69
N ASP A 19 -14.28 -1.24 4.93
CA ASP A 19 -13.48 -0.28 5.70
C ASP A 19 -12.12 -0.89 6.07
N ALA A 20 -12.08 -2.19 6.40
CA ALA A 20 -10.84 -2.91 6.65
C ALA A 20 -9.90 -2.91 5.42
N VAL A 21 -10.45 -3.02 4.21
CA VAL A 21 -9.67 -2.96 2.96
C VAL A 21 -9.12 -1.55 2.73
N LEU A 22 -9.91 -0.51 2.97
CA LEU A 22 -9.46 0.89 2.86
C LEU A 22 -8.37 1.20 3.88
N LEU A 23 -8.51 0.72 5.11
CA LEU A 23 -7.49 0.83 6.15
C LEU A 23 -6.21 0.10 5.75
N ALA A 24 -6.29 -1.13 5.27
CA ALA A 24 -5.12 -1.87 4.81
C ALA A 24 -4.38 -1.14 3.67
N ARG A 25 -5.14 -0.57 2.72
CA ARG A 25 -4.56 0.23 1.63
C ARG A 25 -3.89 1.51 2.12
N SER A 26 -4.49 2.21 3.09
CA SER A 26 -3.92 3.44 3.65
C SER A 26 -2.62 3.15 4.44
N VAL A 27 -2.57 2.03 5.18
CA VAL A 27 -1.35 1.57 5.87
C VAL A 27 -0.24 1.27 4.89
N VAL A 28 -0.54 0.54 3.81
CA VAL A 28 0.42 0.26 2.73
C VAL A 28 0.96 1.55 2.13
N SER A 29 0.07 2.48 1.78
CA SER A 29 0.46 3.77 1.22
C SER A 29 1.38 4.53 2.16
N LYS A 30 1.02 4.62 3.45
CA LYS A 30 1.77 5.35 4.46
C LYS A 30 3.17 4.80 4.71
N PHE A 31 3.34 3.47 4.72
CA PHE A 31 4.64 2.87 5.06
C PHE A 31 5.54 2.60 3.87
N LEU A 32 4.98 2.29 2.69
CA LEU A 32 5.77 1.89 1.52
C LEU A 32 5.97 3.03 0.52
N VAL A 33 5.02 3.97 0.42
CA VAL A 33 5.13 5.08 -0.52
C VAL A 33 5.88 6.24 0.15
N PRO A 34 6.94 6.77 -0.49
CA PRO A 34 7.71 7.86 0.08
C PRO A 34 6.89 9.15 0.17
N GLY A 35 7.19 9.96 1.19
CA GLY A 35 6.55 11.25 1.42
C GLY A 35 6.88 12.27 0.33
N GLU A 36 8.14 12.31 -0.10
CA GLU A 36 8.62 13.15 -1.18
C GLU A 36 8.73 12.37 -2.48
N ILE A 37 8.26 12.99 -3.57
CA ILE A 37 8.26 12.38 -4.90
C ILE A 37 9.28 13.12 -5.75
N THR A 38 10.48 12.55 -5.80
CA THR A 38 11.58 13.01 -6.66
C THR A 38 11.61 12.23 -7.96
N ARG A 39 12.43 12.69 -8.91
CA ARG A 39 12.71 12.00 -10.16
C ARG A 39 13.17 10.55 -9.97
N GLU A 40 14.05 10.32 -8.99
CA GLU A 40 14.60 9.00 -8.69
C GLU A 40 13.50 8.05 -8.21
N VAL A 41 12.59 8.55 -7.37
CA VAL A 41 11.42 7.81 -6.89
C VAL A 41 10.52 7.43 -8.07
N ILE A 42 10.17 8.38 -8.94
CA ILE A 42 9.32 8.12 -10.11
C ILE A 42 9.97 7.06 -11.02
N THR A 43 11.27 7.19 -11.26
CA THR A 43 12.03 6.26 -12.10
C THR A 43 12.06 4.87 -11.46
N HIS A 44 12.28 4.79 -10.14
CA HIS A 44 12.24 3.54 -9.37
C HIS A 44 10.87 2.86 -9.51
N TYR A 45 9.78 3.57 -9.26
CA TYR A 45 8.43 3.04 -9.34
C TYR A 45 8.02 2.66 -10.76
N THR A 46 8.47 3.40 -11.77
CA THR A 46 8.26 3.05 -13.19
C THR A 46 8.93 1.72 -13.52
N ARG A 47 10.21 1.56 -13.14
CA ARG A 47 10.93 0.28 -13.32
C ARG A 47 10.28 -0.85 -12.52
N LYS A 48 9.82 -0.56 -11.30
CA LYS A 48 9.14 -1.53 -10.44
C LYS A 48 7.83 -2.00 -11.06
N ALA A 49 7.02 -1.10 -11.62
CA ALA A 49 5.78 -1.42 -12.30
C ALA A 49 5.99 -2.29 -13.56
N LEU A 50 7.07 -2.04 -14.30
CA LEU A 50 7.47 -2.87 -15.44
C LEU A 50 7.85 -4.28 -14.98
N ARG A 51 8.71 -4.40 -13.96
CA ARG A 51 9.16 -5.68 -13.41
C ARG A 51 8.04 -6.50 -12.77
N SER A 52 7.10 -5.85 -12.09
CA SER A 52 5.95 -6.53 -11.48
C SER A 52 4.83 -6.86 -12.48
N GLY A 53 4.96 -6.43 -13.74
CA GLY A 53 3.94 -6.62 -14.78
C GLY A 53 2.67 -5.78 -14.56
N VAL A 54 2.67 -4.85 -13.61
CA VAL A 54 1.54 -3.92 -13.36
C VAL A 54 1.44 -2.87 -14.44
N TRP A 55 2.56 -2.53 -15.08
CA TRP A 55 2.60 -1.52 -16.15
C TRP A 55 1.50 -1.72 -17.18
N TRP A 56 1.26 -2.97 -17.58
CA TRP A 56 0.26 -3.32 -18.59
C TRP A 56 -1.18 -3.25 -18.09
N ARG A 57 -1.39 -3.38 -16.77
CA ARG A 57 -2.71 -3.30 -16.12
C ARG A 57 -3.11 -1.86 -15.80
N LEU A 58 -2.14 -0.96 -15.64
CA LEU A 58 -2.41 0.45 -15.39
C LEU A 58 -3.15 1.10 -16.57
N LYS A 59 -4.08 2.00 -16.23
CA LYS A 59 -4.80 2.81 -17.21
C LYS A 59 -3.83 3.62 -18.07
N ARG A 60 -4.21 3.92 -19.31
CA ARG A 60 -3.32 4.57 -20.30
C ARG A 60 -2.91 5.97 -19.84
N GLU A 61 -3.82 6.70 -19.20
CA GLU A 61 -3.61 8.05 -18.68
C GLU A 61 -2.55 8.06 -17.57
N LEU A 62 -2.61 7.07 -16.66
CA LEU A 62 -1.66 6.94 -15.56
C LEU A 62 -0.26 6.56 -16.05
N ARG A 63 -0.17 5.74 -17.10
CA ARG A 63 1.11 5.44 -17.77
C ARG A 63 1.69 6.69 -18.42
N ALA A 64 0.89 7.42 -19.20
CA ALA A 64 1.33 8.66 -19.83
C ALA A 64 1.80 9.66 -18.77
N LEU A 65 1.09 9.77 -17.64
CA LEU A 65 1.48 10.59 -16.50
C LEU A 65 2.85 10.18 -15.94
N LEU A 66 3.07 8.90 -15.64
CA LEU A 66 4.38 8.43 -15.14
C LEU A 66 5.51 8.74 -16.12
N LEU A 67 5.27 8.61 -17.42
CA LEU A 67 6.26 8.94 -18.44
C LEU A 67 6.56 10.44 -18.52
N ALA A 68 5.54 11.30 -18.37
CA ALA A 68 5.65 12.76 -18.42
C ALA A 68 6.32 13.33 -17.16
N VAL A 69 5.93 12.84 -15.98
CA VAL A 69 6.43 13.34 -14.69
C VAL A 69 7.89 12.91 -14.47
N ARG A 70 8.42 11.91 -15.19
CA ARG A 70 9.83 11.46 -15.05
C ARG A 70 10.87 12.57 -15.31
N PHE A 71 10.49 13.63 -16.02
CA PHE A 71 11.37 14.75 -16.34
C PHE A 71 11.40 15.82 -15.22
N LEU A 72 10.45 15.76 -14.29
CA LEU A 72 10.39 16.68 -13.16
C LEU A 72 11.38 16.23 -12.09
N ALA A 73 12.22 17.17 -11.62
CA ALA A 73 13.16 16.91 -10.53
C ALA A 73 12.41 16.59 -9.22
N VAL A 74 11.41 17.40 -8.88
CA VAL A 74 10.57 17.24 -7.69
C VAL A 74 9.14 17.63 -8.03
N VAL A 75 8.19 16.78 -7.63
CA VAL A 75 6.76 17.09 -7.77
C VAL A 75 6.34 17.98 -6.61
N LYS A 76 6.01 19.25 -6.88
CA LYS A 76 5.54 20.19 -5.85
C LYS A 76 4.02 20.20 -5.67
N SER A 77 3.27 20.04 -6.76
CA SER A 77 1.80 20.11 -6.74
C SER A 77 1.18 19.05 -5.82
N PRO A 78 0.30 19.43 -4.87
CA PRO A 78 -0.31 18.49 -3.93
C PRO A 78 -1.26 17.51 -4.62
N LEU A 79 -1.99 17.99 -5.63
CA LEU A 79 -2.88 17.15 -6.45
C LEU A 79 -2.10 16.13 -7.28
N LEU A 80 -0.96 16.54 -7.85
CA LEU A 80 -0.12 15.58 -8.57
C LEU A 80 0.51 14.56 -7.62
N LYS A 81 0.89 14.98 -6.40
CA LYS A 81 1.37 14.07 -5.36
C LYS A 81 0.32 13.04 -4.96
N SER A 82 -0.95 13.44 -4.77
CA SER A 82 -2.00 12.48 -4.39
C SER A 82 -2.23 11.44 -5.47
N ILE A 83 -2.34 11.87 -6.74
CA ILE A 83 -2.49 10.95 -7.88
C ILE A 83 -1.31 9.98 -7.97
N LEU A 84 -0.07 10.50 -7.90
CA LEU A 84 1.12 9.63 -7.96
C LEU A 84 1.21 8.68 -6.77
N ARG A 85 0.83 9.10 -5.56
CA ARG A 85 0.78 8.20 -4.40
C ARG A 85 -0.21 7.08 -4.60
N GLU A 86 -1.38 7.33 -5.18
CA GLU A 86 -2.34 6.28 -5.48
C GLU A 86 -1.77 5.27 -6.48
N VAL A 87 -1.13 5.75 -7.54
CA VAL A 87 -0.46 4.90 -8.54
C VAL A 87 0.66 4.08 -7.91
N PHE A 88 1.51 4.69 -7.08
CA PHE A 88 2.59 4.00 -6.38
C PHE A 88 2.04 2.96 -5.40
N THR A 89 0.94 3.27 -4.72
CA THR A 89 0.27 2.31 -3.82
C THR A 89 -0.25 1.11 -4.61
N GLU A 90 -0.84 1.32 -5.79
CA GLU A 90 -1.30 0.23 -6.67
C GLU A 90 -0.13 -0.64 -7.14
N ILE A 91 1.00 -0.03 -7.49
CA ILE A 91 2.23 -0.74 -7.83
C ILE A 91 2.76 -1.54 -6.63
N GLU A 92 2.75 -0.99 -5.42
CA GLU A 92 3.18 -1.72 -4.21
C GLU A 92 2.30 -2.92 -3.94
N LEU A 93 0.98 -2.77 -4.02
CA LEU A 93 0.00 -3.83 -3.78
C LEU A 93 0.15 -5.03 -4.73
N SER A 94 0.81 -4.86 -5.87
CA SER A 94 1.10 -5.98 -6.76
C SER A 94 2.34 -6.77 -6.34
N THR A 95 3.23 -6.17 -5.54
CA THR A 95 4.49 -6.79 -5.14
C THR A 95 4.30 -7.68 -3.92
N LEU A 96 5.18 -8.68 -3.75
CA LEU A 96 5.10 -9.58 -2.60
C LEU A 96 5.19 -8.82 -1.26
N ARG A 97 6.07 -7.81 -1.19
CA ARG A 97 6.20 -6.95 0.01
C ARG A 97 4.92 -6.17 0.30
N GLY A 98 4.33 -5.52 -0.72
CA GLY A 98 3.09 -4.77 -0.52
C GLY A 98 1.90 -5.66 -0.16
N LYS A 99 1.79 -6.85 -0.79
CA LYS A 99 0.81 -7.86 -0.42
C LYS A 99 0.99 -8.34 1.02
N ALA A 100 2.23 -8.59 1.45
CA ALA A 100 2.51 -8.99 2.82
C ALA A 100 2.08 -7.91 3.81
N VAL A 101 2.37 -6.63 3.56
CA VAL A 101 1.87 -5.56 4.44
C VAL A 101 0.34 -5.52 4.42
N PHE A 102 -0.28 -5.58 3.25
CA PHE A 102 -1.74 -5.53 3.08
C PHE A 102 -2.46 -6.65 3.85
N TYR A 103 -2.10 -7.90 3.61
CA TYR A 103 -2.70 -9.03 4.30
C TYR A 103 -2.30 -9.08 5.78
N GLY A 104 -1.10 -8.64 6.13
CA GLY A 104 -0.68 -8.48 7.52
C GLY A 104 -1.59 -7.54 8.31
N VAL A 105 -2.04 -6.45 7.69
CA VAL A 105 -3.03 -5.54 8.29
C VAL A 105 -4.37 -6.24 8.44
N LEU A 106 -4.89 -6.89 7.41
CA LEU A 106 -6.18 -7.60 7.50
C LEU A 106 -6.19 -8.68 8.58
N VAL A 107 -5.10 -9.44 8.70
CA VAL A 107 -4.92 -10.46 9.73
C VAL A 107 -4.84 -9.82 11.11
N ALA A 108 -4.05 -8.75 11.27
CA ALA A 108 -3.93 -8.03 12.53
C ALA A 108 -5.27 -7.45 12.98
N LEU A 109 -6.05 -6.87 12.06
CA LEU A 109 -7.39 -6.34 12.34
C LEU A 109 -8.33 -7.45 12.81
N ARG A 110 -8.36 -8.58 12.10
CA ARG A 110 -9.21 -9.72 12.47
C ARG A 110 -8.84 -10.32 13.82
N GLN A 111 -7.56 -10.33 14.17
CA GLN A 111 -7.07 -10.87 15.44
C GLN A 111 -7.13 -9.83 16.58
N GLY A 112 -7.58 -8.60 16.33
CA GLY A 112 -7.60 -7.52 17.33
C GLY A 112 -6.20 -6.99 17.71
N LEU A 113 -5.16 -7.31 16.93
CA LEU A 113 -3.76 -6.93 17.19
C LEU A 113 -3.47 -5.50 16.73
N LEU A 114 -4.15 -4.53 17.32
CA LEU A 114 -4.07 -3.11 16.94
C LEU A 114 -2.67 -2.51 17.09
N GLU A 115 -1.88 -3.01 18.04
CA GLU A 115 -0.48 -2.60 18.23
C GLU A 115 0.40 -2.90 17.01
N ALA A 116 0.05 -3.93 16.23
CA ALA A 116 0.81 -4.32 15.06
C ALA A 116 0.69 -3.29 13.92
N LEU A 117 -0.38 -2.51 13.86
CA LEU A 117 -0.63 -1.51 12.80
C LEU A 117 0.46 -0.44 12.72
N GLY A 118 1.15 -0.16 13.83
CA GLY A 118 2.27 0.79 13.88
C GLY A 118 3.62 0.20 13.45
N ASN A 119 3.73 -1.11 13.28
CA ASN A 119 5.02 -1.80 13.09
C ASN A 119 5.05 -2.60 11.79
N ILE A 120 5.70 -2.04 10.76
CA ILE A 120 5.85 -2.67 9.45
C ILE A 120 6.48 -4.07 9.52
N LYS A 121 7.44 -4.32 10.43
CA LYS A 121 8.07 -5.64 10.55
C LYS A 121 7.06 -6.67 11.01
N LYS A 122 6.27 -6.36 12.05
CA LYS A 122 5.20 -7.27 12.53
C LYS A 122 4.12 -7.49 11.46
N LEU A 123 3.73 -6.46 10.72
CA LEU A 123 2.75 -6.61 9.64
C LEU A 123 3.28 -7.50 8.52
N THR A 124 4.52 -7.29 8.09
CA THR A 124 5.14 -8.13 7.06
C THR A 124 5.26 -9.59 7.51
N THR A 125 5.62 -9.87 8.76
CA THR A 125 5.69 -11.26 9.26
C THR A 125 4.33 -11.94 9.27
N LEU A 126 3.28 -11.26 9.76
CA LEU A 126 1.91 -11.79 9.74
C LEU A 126 1.42 -12.05 8.32
N GLY A 127 1.65 -11.10 7.41
CA GLY A 127 1.21 -11.24 6.03
C GLY A 127 1.98 -12.28 5.23
N VAL A 128 3.29 -12.45 5.47
CA VAL A 128 4.05 -13.55 4.87
C VAL A 128 3.52 -14.89 5.37
N GLY A 129 3.24 -15.02 6.68
CA GLY A 129 2.61 -16.22 7.24
C GLY A 129 1.28 -16.54 6.56
N TYR A 130 0.43 -15.54 6.35
CA TYR A 130 -0.82 -15.69 5.63
C TYR A 130 -0.64 -16.07 4.15
N LEU A 131 0.28 -15.40 3.44
CA LEU A 131 0.57 -15.68 2.03
C LEU A 131 1.25 -17.04 1.81
N ASN A 132 1.82 -17.64 2.85
CA ASN A 132 2.40 -18.98 2.79
C ASN A 132 1.34 -20.09 2.94
N LEU A 133 0.12 -19.77 3.38
CA LEU A 133 -0.96 -20.74 3.44
C LEU A 133 -1.38 -21.18 2.02
N PRO A 134 -1.75 -22.46 1.82
CA PRO A 134 -2.38 -22.91 0.59
C PRO A 134 -3.60 -22.06 0.25
N VAL A 135 -3.86 -21.81 -1.03
CA VAL A 135 -4.95 -20.91 -1.48
C VAL A 135 -6.31 -21.35 -0.92
N MET A 136 -6.56 -22.66 -0.82
CA MET A 136 -7.81 -23.19 -0.25
C MET A 136 -8.05 -22.80 1.21
N TRP A 137 -7.02 -22.36 1.94
CA TRP A 137 -7.06 -22.06 3.38
C TRP A 137 -7.05 -20.54 3.64
N ARG A 138 -7.05 -19.74 2.57
CA ARG A 138 -7.00 -18.28 2.64
C ARG A 138 -8.41 -17.70 2.71
N ILE A 139 -8.66 -16.94 3.76
CA ILE A 139 -10.01 -16.43 4.07
C ILE A 139 -10.28 -15.05 3.42
N PHE A 140 -9.23 -14.31 3.10
CA PHE A 140 -9.28 -12.99 2.46
C PHE A 140 -9.01 -13.05 0.94
N GLY A 141 -9.12 -14.26 0.34
CA GLY A 141 -8.84 -14.53 -1.08
C GLY A 141 -7.70 -15.52 -1.31
#